data_AF-A0A1F9CPD2-F1
#
_entry.id   AF-A0A1F9CPD2-F1
#
_cell.length_a   1.000
_cell.length_b   1.000
_cell.length_c   1.000
_cell.angle_alpha   90.00
_cell.angle_beta   90.00
_cell.angle_gamma   90.00
#
_symmetry.space_group_name_H-M   'P 1'
#
loop_
_entity.id
_entity.type
_entity.pdbx_description
1 polymer ?
#
loop_
_entity_poly.entity_id
_entity_poly.type
_entity_poly.pdbx_seq_one_letter_code
_entity_poly.pdbx_strand_id
1 'polypeptide(L)'
;MSDPEDFPCKEGRPRGVEKGRVPRKHPLIAGFILIASWSALFGVFVASLPDVRPFKSPRYNMTLMVRDTKGRKVPFIVGQRNPYWAPLAYIPPALQWGVIVAEDDTFYEHNGFNFAAMRDALWEDIKERKFVRGGSTITQQLAKNLYLSREKSLSRKVKEAVITCKLERHLSKKRILELYLNAIEWSPGVHGVGAASLHYFHKSPADLDFFESVLLAAIIPSPRLYNPLRYPERALERYRTVVWLMYKSKLITLEQYNIAHAIQFRVDPLQDTIIISPQ
;
A
#
# COMPACT_ATOMS: atom_id res chain seq x y z
N MET A 1 112.00 -3.76 18.36
CA MET A 1 112.50 -3.78 16.98
C MET A 1 111.64 -4.78 16.23
N SER A 2 110.35 -4.46 16.11
CA SER A 2 109.67 -3.78 14.99
C SER A 2 109.30 -4.77 13.88
N ASP A 3 108.06 -5.25 13.97
CA ASP A 3 107.29 -5.99 12.97
C ASP A 3 107.14 -5.22 11.66
N PRO A 4 106.87 -5.93 10.56
CA PRO A 4 106.04 -5.43 9.47
C PRO A 4 104.85 -6.38 9.24
N GLU A 5 103.64 -5.94 9.58
CA GLU A 5 102.42 -6.65 9.23
C GLU A 5 101.56 -5.80 8.27
N ASP A 6 101.21 -6.48 7.19
CA ASP A 6 100.39 -6.14 6.04
C ASP A 6 99.09 -5.36 6.33
N PHE A 7 98.76 -4.43 5.44
CA PHE A 7 97.42 -3.83 5.35
C PHE A 7 96.62 -4.49 4.24
N PRO A 8 95.44 -5.09 4.53
CA PRO A 8 94.42 -5.28 3.51
C PRO A 8 93.25 -4.30 3.67
N CYS A 9 92.86 -3.77 2.51
CA CYS A 9 91.72 -2.89 2.25
C CYS A 9 90.39 -3.55 2.70
N LYS A 10 89.60 -2.89 3.55
CA LYS A 10 88.24 -3.34 3.88
C LYS A 10 87.22 -2.63 2.99
N GLU A 11 86.57 -3.41 2.13
CA GLU A 11 85.39 -3.04 1.35
C GLU A 11 84.24 -2.54 2.26
N GLY A 12 83.67 -1.40 1.91
CA GLY A 12 82.48 -0.85 2.57
C GLY A 12 81.23 -1.67 2.21
N ARG A 13 80.57 -2.23 3.23
CA ARG A 13 79.23 -2.81 3.11
C ARG A 13 78.20 -1.72 2.72
N PRO A 14 77.27 -1.97 1.79
CA PRO A 14 76.19 -1.03 1.50
C PRO A 14 75.22 -0.95 2.69
N ARG A 15 74.87 0.28 3.08
CA ARG A 15 73.82 0.57 4.07
C ARG A 15 72.48 0.01 3.57
N GLY A 16 71.88 -0.88 4.35
CA GLY A 16 70.52 -1.35 4.12
C GLY A 16 69.53 -0.18 4.17
N VAL A 17 68.77 -0.01 3.10
CA VAL A 17 67.63 0.91 3.07
C VAL A 17 66.53 0.30 3.95
N GLU A 18 66.27 0.91 5.11
CA GLU A 18 65.07 0.60 5.90
C GLU A 18 63.83 0.89 5.05
N LYS A 19 63.13 -0.16 4.63
CA LYS A 19 61.79 -0.03 4.04
C LYS A 19 60.84 0.47 5.13
N GLY A 20 60.50 1.75 5.11
CA GLY A 20 59.44 2.32 5.95
C GLY A 20 58.16 1.49 5.81
N ARG A 21 57.66 0.98 6.94
CA ARG A 21 56.34 0.32 7.01
C ARG A 21 55.29 1.32 6.57
N VAL A 22 54.71 1.12 5.37
CA VAL A 22 53.49 1.82 4.97
C VAL A 22 52.41 1.46 5.99
N PRO A 23 51.78 2.44 6.68
CA PRO A 23 50.73 2.13 7.64
C PRO A 23 49.60 1.44 6.89
N ARG A 24 49.29 0.19 7.28
CA ARG A 24 48.11 -0.52 6.82
C ARG A 24 46.89 0.30 7.25
N LYS A 25 46.40 1.19 6.39
CA LYS A 25 45.07 1.79 6.55
C LYS A 25 44.12 0.62 6.74
N HIS A 26 43.28 0.65 7.78
CA HIS A 26 42.34 -0.42 8.09
C HIS A 26 41.03 -0.18 7.29
N PRO A 27 40.89 -0.67 6.04
CA PRO A 27 39.68 -0.43 5.23
C PRO A 27 38.41 -0.95 5.90
N LEU A 28 38.54 -1.94 6.79
CA LEU A 28 37.45 -2.52 7.57
C LEU A 28 36.85 -1.53 8.59
N ILE A 29 37.67 -0.69 9.22
CA ILE A 29 37.20 0.32 10.19
C ILE A 29 36.46 1.43 9.45
N ALA A 30 36.98 1.88 8.31
CA ALA A 30 36.31 2.86 7.46
C ALA A 30 34.97 2.33 6.93
N GLY A 31 34.91 1.06 6.51
CA GLY A 31 33.68 0.39 6.10
C GLY A 31 32.64 0.32 7.23
N PHE A 32 33.06 -0.03 8.44
CA PHE A 32 32.18 -0.07 9.61
C PHE A 32 31.61 1.31 9.96
N ILE A 33 32.45 2.36 9.95
CA ILE A 33 32.01 3.74 10.18
C ILE A 33 30.99 4.19 9.13
N LEU A 34 31.20 3.83 7.86
CA LEU A 34 30.24 4.14 6.79
C LEU A 34 28.90 3.42 7.01
N ILE A 35 28.92 2.12 7.32
CA ILE A 35 27.68 1.35 7.59
C ILE A 35 26.96 1.91 8.81
N ALA A 36 27.68 2.23 9.89
CA ALA A 36 27.11 2.82 11.09
C ALA A 36 26.50 4.21 10.82
N SER A 37 27.18 5.04 10.03
CA SER A 37 26.70 6.36 9.60
C SER A 37 25.43 6.24 8.74
N TRP A 38 25.42 5.36 7.73
CA TRP A 38 24.24 5.08 6.92
C TRP A 38 23.07 4.52 7.74
N SER A 39 23.36 3.65 8.71
CA SER A 39 22.35 3.10 9.62
C SER A 39 21.76 4.18 10.53
N ALA A 40 22.59 5.08 11.05
CA ALA A 40 22.14 6.22 11.85
C ALA A 40 21.30 7.19 11.00
N LEU A 41 21.74 7.53 9.78
CA LEU A 41 21.00 8.35 8.83
C LEU A 41 19.66 7.72 8.46
N PHE A 42 19.62 6.41 8.23
CA PHE A 42 18.38 5.68 7.98
C PHE A 42 17.47 5.69 9.21
N GLY A 43 18.02 5.53 10.42
CA GLY A 43 17.29 5.67 11.68
C GLY A 43 16.64 7.06 11.83
N VAL A 44 17.39 8.12 11.52
CA VAL A 44 16.88 9.50 11.48
C VAL A 44 15.78 9.64 10.43
N PHE A 45 15.96 9.07 9.24
CA PHE A 45 14.92 9.05 8.20
C PHE A 45 13.64 8.35 8.68
N VAL A 46 13.74 7.17 9.30
CA VAL A 46 12.57 6.45 9.84
C VAL A 46 11.90 7.24 10.97
N ALA A 47 12.68 7.89 11.84
CA ALA A 47 12.17 8.74 12.92
C ALA A 47 11.49 10.02 12.40
N SER A 48 11.91 10.53 11.23
CA SER A 48 11.29 11.68 10.58
C SER A 48 9.90 11.37 9.98
N LEU A 49 9.58 10.09 9.79
CA LEU A 49 8.29 9.66 9.25
C LEU A 49 7.19 9.65 10.30
N PRO A 50 5.93 9.92 9.90
CA PRO A 50 4.80 10.06 10.82
C PRO A 50 4.63 8.85 11.74
N ASP A 51 4.14 9.13 12.95
CA ASP A 51 3.78 8.10 13.92
C ASP A 51 2.37 7.57 13.64
N VAL A 52 2.27 6.25 13.44
CA VAL A 52 1.01 5.57 13.14
C VAL A 52 0.34 4.98 14.38
N ARG A 53 1.05 4.93 15.52
CA ARG A 53 0.55 4.33 16.77
C ARG A 53 -0.76 4.96 17.28
N PRO A 54 -1.02 6.28 17.14
CA PRO A 54 -2.28 6.85 17.58
C PRO A 54 -3.51 6.18 16.96
N PHE A 55 -3.40 5.67 15.73
CA PHE A 55 -4.48 4.94 15.05
C PHE A 55 -4.88 3.61 15.73
N LYS A 56 -4.12 3.12 16.71
CA LYS A 56 -4.54 2.00 17.57
C LYS A 56 -5.85 2.31 18.29
N SER A 57 -6.05 3.57 18.68
CA SER A 57 -7.28 4.02 19.32
C SER A 57 -8.34 4.31 18.26
N PRO A 58 -9.56 3.72 18.37
CA PRO A 58 -10.68 4.09 17.51
C PRO A 58 -11.07 5.57 17.61
N ARG A 59 -10.77 6.22 18.74
CA ARG A 59 -11.07 7.63 19.02
C ARG A 59 -10.07 8.61 18.41
N TYR A 60 -8.92 8.12 17.91
CA TYR A 60 -7.97 8.99 17.24
C TYR A 60 -8.55 9.48 15.91
N ASN A 61 -8.32 10.76 15.62
CA ASN A 61 -8.78 11.39 14.39
C ASN A 61 -7.59 12.09 13.73
N MET A 62 -7.52 12.02 12.40
CA MET A 62 -6.54 12.73 11.60
C MET A 62 -7.27 13.54 10.53
N THR A 63 -6.87 14.78 10.32
CA THR A 63 -7.40 15.61 9.22
C THR A 63 -6.46 15.53 8.03
N LEU A 64 -6.99 15.14 6.88
CA LEU A 64 -6.33 15.13 5.58
C LEU A 64 -6.87 16.28 4.72
N MET A 65 -6.08 16.72 3.74
CA MET A 65 -6.57 17.61 2.68
C MET A 65 -6.85 16.77 1.43
N VAL A 66 -8.13 16.53 1.15
CA VAL A 66 -8.58 15.77 -0.03
C VAL A 66 -9.12 16.71 -1.10
N ARG A 67 -9.34 16.21 -2.31
CA ARG A 67 -9.98 17.00 -3.37
C ARG A 67 -11.48 16.73 -3.39
N ASP A 68 -12.29 17.77 -3.47
CA ASP A 68 -13.74 17.65 -3.70
C ASP A 68 -14.05 17.34 -5.19
N THR A 69 -15.34 17.22 -5.52
CA THR A 69 -15.84 17.01 -6.89
C THR A 69 -15.41 18.11 -7.87
N LYS A 70 -15.14 19.33 -7.38
CA LYS A 70 -14.64 20.48 -8.16
C LYS A 70 -13.11 20.57 -8.17
N GLY A 71 -12.41 19.61 -7.57
CA GLY A 71 -10.95 19.55 -7.50
C GLY A 71 -10.30 20.44 -6.44
N ARG A 72 -11.09 21.14 -5.61
CA ARG A 72 -10.62 22.04 -4.54
C ARG A 72 -10.15 21.21 -3.35
N LYS A 73 -9.12 21.69 -2.65
CA LYS A 73 -8.62 21.03 -1.43
C LYS A 73 -9.56 21.35 -0.26
N VAL A 74 -10.14 20.32 0.35
CA VAL A 74 -11.03 20.43 1.51
C VAL A 74 -10.56 19.52 2.64
N PRO A 75 -10.79 19.89 3.91
CA PRO A 75 -10.46 19.03 5.04
C PRO A 75 -11.35 17.78 5.04
N PHE A 76 -10.76 16.63 5.34
CA PHE A 76 -11.43 15.35 5.51
C PHE A 76 -10.92 14.66 6.77
N ILE A 77 -11.83 14.15 7.60
CA ILE A 77 -11.48 13.53 8.87
C ILE A 77 -11.44 12.01 8.70
N VAL A 78 -10.30 11.42 9.02
CA VAL A 78 -10.12 9.97 9.19
C VAL A 78 -10.24 9.65 10.69
N GLY A 79 -11.40 9.15 11.09
CA GLY A 79 -11.71 8.73 12.46
C GLY A 79 -13.18 8.97 12.81
N GLN A 80 -13.58 8.56 14.03
CA GLN A 80 -14.98 8.56 14.50
C GLN A 80 -15.65 9.95 14.54
N ARG A 81 -14.91 11.06 14.43
CA ARG A 81 -15.51 12.40 14.30
C ARG A 81 -16.08 12.67 12.90
N ASN A 82 -15.76 11.85 11.91
CA ASN A 82 -16.41 11.93 10.61
C ASN A 82 -17.82 11.32 10.74
N PRO A 83 -18.90 12.06 10.39
CA PRO A 83 -20.27 11.56 10.50
C PRO A 83 -20.55 10.35 9.60
N TYR A 84 -19.75 10.14 8.55
CA TYR A 84 -19.82 9.00 7.65
C TYR A 84 -18.84 7.87 8.01
N TRP A 85 -18.23 7.92 9.21
CA TRP A 85 -17.36 6.85 9.68
C TRP A 85 -18.16 5.59 9.99
N ALA A 86 -17.76 4.46 9.42
CA ALA A 86 -18.35 3.16 9.69
C ALA A 86 -17.34 2.24 10.40
N PRO A 87 -17.57 1.83 11.65
CA PRO A 87 -16.76 0.78 12.26
C PRO A 87 -16.84 -0.50 11.43
N LEU A 88 -15.78 -1.31 11.40
CA LEU A 88 -15.68 -2.49 10.52
C LEU A 88 -16.84 -3.48 10.75
N ALA A 89 -17.32 -3.59 11.99
CA ALA A 89 -18.45 -4.45 12.34
C ALA A 89 -19.77 -4.05 11.66
N TYR A 90 -19.92 -2.79 11.24
CA TYR A 90 -21.09 -2.28 10.51
C TYR A 90 -20.90 -2.33 8.99
N ILE A 91 -19.74 -2.80 8.52
CA ILE A 91 -19.48 -2.99 7.09
C ILE A 91 -19.81 -4.45 6.75
N PRO A 92 -20.65 -4.73 5.75
CA PRO A 92 -21.05 -6.10 5.43
C PRO A 92 -19.84 -7.00 5.14
N PRO A 93 -19.86 -8.27 5.58
CA PRO A 93 -18.80 -9.22 5.26
C PRO A 93 -18.57 -9.35 3.74
N ALA A 94 -19.63 -9.28 2.93
CA ALA A 94 -19.53 -9.31 1.47
C ALA A 94 -18.65 -8.17 0.93
N LEU A 95 -18.79 -6.95 1.48
CA LEU A 95 -17.97 -5.80 1.08
C LEU A 95 -16.53 -5.98 1.57
N GLN A 96 -16.33 -6.36 2.83
CA GLN A 96 -14.99 -6.58 3.37
C GLN A 96 -14.21 -7.61 2.54
N TRP A 97 -14.82 -8.76 2.28
CA TRP A 97 -14.19 -9.83 1.52
C TRP A 97 -14.08 -9.53 0.03
N GLY A 98 -15.08 -8.87 -0.56
CA GLY A 98 -15.03 -8.41 -1.94
C GLY A 98 -13.82 -7.50 -2.18
N VAL A 99 -13.55 -6.57 -1.25
CA VAL A 99 -12.36 -5.72 -1.31
C VAL A 99 -11.08 -6.52 -1.14
N ILE A 100 -11.02 -7.42 -0.16
CA ILE A 100 -9.84 -8.26 0.08
C ILE A 100 -9.50 -9.07 -1.17
N VAL A 101 -10.43 -9.83 -1.75
CA VAL A 101 -10.09 -10.66 -2.92
C VAL A 101 -9.79 -9.84 -4.18
N ALA A 102 -10.34 -8.64 -4.29
CA ALA A 102 -10.13 -7.77 -5.45
C ALA A 102 -8.79 -7.01 -5.41
N GLU A 103 -8.33 -6.64 -4.22
CA GLU A 103 -7.15 -5.78 -4.02
C GLU A 103 -5.93 -6.53 -3.45
N ASP A 104 -6.16 -7.53 -2.59
CA ASP A 104 -5.12 -8.15 -1.77
C ASP A 104 -5.59 -9.50 -1.17
N ASP A 105 -5.68 -10.54 -2.00
CA ASP A 105 -6.30 -11.84 -1.68
C ASP A 105 -5.65 -12.60 -0.51
N THR A 106 -4.40 -12.30 -0.20
CA THR A 106 -3.63 -12.87 0.93
C THR A 106 -3.42 -11.83 2.06
N PHE A 107 -4.27 -10.81 2.13
CA PHE A 107 -4.15 -9.68 3.08
C PHE A 107 -3.90 -10.12 4.53
N TYR A 108 -4.57 -11.18 5.00
CA TYR A 108 -4.43 -11.69 6.37
C TYR A 108 -3.18 -12.56 6.59
N GLU A 109 -2.50 -12.99 5.52
CA GLU A 109 -1.37 -13.93 5.57
C GLU A 109 -0.03 -13.20 5.59
N HIS A 110 0.06 -12.02 4.99
CA HIS A 110 1.32 -11.27 4.86
C HIS A 110 1.44 -10.06 5.80
N ASN A 111 2.64 -9.52 5.97
CA ASN A 111 2.91 -8.32 6.79
C ASN A 111 3.08 -7.04 5.96
N GLY A 112 2.11 -6.76 5.07
CA GLY A 112 2.01 -5.53 4.28
C GLY A 112 2.61 -5.61 2.88
N PHE A 113 3.28 -6.71 2.55
CA PHE A 113 3.86 -6.93 1.21
C PHE A 113 3.54 -8.34 0.76
N ASN A 114 2.86 -8.46 -0.37
CA ASN A 114 2.67 -9.71 -1.07
C ASN A 114 3.77 -9.88 -2.12
N PHE A 115 4.92 -10.43 -1.71
CA PHE A 115 6.07 -10.58 -2.60
C PHE A 115 5.80 -11.52 -3.77
N ALA A 116 4.95 -12.53 -3.58
CA ALA A 116 4.53 -13.43 -4.66
C ALA A 116 3.72 -12.66 -5.71
N ALA A 117 2.65 -11.96 -5.32
CA ALA A 117 1.85 -11.16 -6.24
C ALA A 117 2.65 -10.01 -6.88
N MET A 118 3.58 -9.39 -6.15
CA MET A 118 4.47 -8.37 -6.71
C MET A 118 5.37 -8.93 -7.81
N ARG A 119 5.93 -10.12 -7.60
CA ARG A 119 6.76 -10.80 -8.59
C ARG A 119 5.93 -11.21 -9.80
N ASP A 120 4.75 -11.76 -9.57
CA ASP A 120 3.88 -12.25 -10.64
C ASP A 120 3.33 -11.08 -11.48
N ALA A 121 2.97 -9.95 -10.84
CA ALA A 121 2.60 -8.71 -11.53
C ALA A 121 3.77 -8.14 -12.36
N LEU A 122 5.00 -8.18 -11.84
CA LEU A 122 6.18 -7.75 -12.60
C LEU A 122 6.41 -8.61 -13.84
N TRP A 123 6.24 -9.93 -13.73
CA TRP A 123 6.36 -10.85 -14.86
C TRP A 123 5.26 -10.61 -15.91
N GLU A 124 4.01 -10.41 -15.49
CA GLU A 124 2.90 -10.06 -16.39
C GLU A 124 3.16 -8.72 -17.11
N ASP A 125 3.61 -7.69 -16.39
CA ASP A 125 3.89 -6.37 -16.96
C ASP A 125 5.01 -6.43 -18.02
N ILE A 126 6.05 -7.25 -17.80
CA ILE A 126 7.13 -7.49 -18.76
C ILE A 126 6.59 -8.21 -20.00
N LYS A 127 5.74 -9.22 -19.81
CA LYS A 127 5.16 -10.02 -20.90
C LYS A 127 4.22 -9.18 -21.78
N GLU A 128 3.33 -8.40 -21.16
CA GLU A 128 2.30 -7.61 -21.84
C GLU A 128 2.81 -6.23 -22.30
N ARG A 129 4.04 -5.85 -21.93
CA ARG A 129 4.67 -4.54 -22.20
C ARG A 129 3.80 -3.35 -21.76
N LYS A 130 2.94 -3.56 -20.77
CA LYS A 130 1.99 -2.58 -20.21
C LYS A 130 1.95 -2.78 -18.71
N PHE A 131 1.69 -1.71 -17.96
CA PHE A 131 1.38 -1.81 -16.53
C PHE A 131 -0.06 -2.34 -16.40
N VAL A 132 -0.22 -3.66 -16.34
CA VAL A 132 -1.52 -4.35 -16.36
C VAL A 132 -2.08 -4.52 -14.94
N ARG A 133 -1.22 -4.73 -13.93
CA ARG A 133 -1.64 -4.90 -12.53
C ARG A 133 -0.87 -4.01 -11.55
N GLY A 134 -1.62 -3.36 -10.65
CA GLY A 134 -1.03 -2.68 -9.51
C GLY A 134 -0.75 -3.66 -8.38
N GLY A 135 0.50 -4.11 -8.22
CA GLY A 135 0.89 -5.05 -7.15
C GLY A 135 0.99 -4.45 -5.74
N SER A 136 0.16 -3.44 -5.39
CA SER A 136 0.21 -2.80 -4.07
C SER A 136 -0.87 -3.37 -3.13
N THR A 137 -0.47 -3.81 -1.95
CA THR A 137 -1.34 -4.37 -0.90
C THR A 137 -2.27 -3.31 -0.30
N ILE A 138 -3.32 -3.74 0.41
CA ILE A 138 -4.24 -2.84 1.13
C ILE A 138 -3.46 -1.92 2.08
N THR A 139 -2.47 -2.44 2.81
CA THR A 139 -1.67 -1.65 3.76
C THR A 139 -0.80 -0.62 3.04
N GLN A 140 -0.18 -0.97 1.91
CA GLN A 140 0.59 -0.01 1.10
C GLN A 140 -0.31 1.11 0.57
N GLN A 141 -1.49 0.75 0.09
CA GLN A 141 -2.48 1.71 -0.35
C GLN A 141 -2.95 2.61 0.81
N LEU A 142 -3.18 2.06 2.01
CA LEU A 142 -3.51 2.85 3.20
C LEU A 142 -2.39 3.85 3.55
N ALA A 143 -1.13 3.39 3.59
CA ALA A 143 0.03 4.24 3.85
C ALA A 143 0.11 5.42 2.86
N LYS A 144 -0.12 5.12 1.58
CA LYS A 144 -0.17 6.12 0.50
C LYS A 144 -1.30 7.13 0.72
N ASN A 145 -2.51 6.67 1.05
CA ASN A 145 -3.69 7.54 1.20
C ASN A 145 -3.62 8.43 2.44
N LEU A 146 -3.04 7.96 3.56
CA LEU A 146 -2.98 8.74 4.80
C LEU A 146 -1.86 9.77 4.85
N TYR A 147 -0.68 9.46 4.28
CA TYR A 147 0.54 10.22 4.60
C TYR A 147 1.30 10.77 3.41
N LEU A 148 0.99 10.33 2.19
CA LEU A 148 1.83 10.63 1.03
C LEU A 148 1.06 11.45 -0.01
N SER A 149 1.79 12.36 -0.66
CA SER A 149 1.29 13.08 -1.83
C SER A 149 1.12 12.12 -3.01
N ARG A 150 0.36 12.54 -4.02
CA ARG A 150 0.15 11.77 -5.27
C ARG A 150 1.37 11.77 -6.21
N GLU A 151 2.47 12.43 -5.84
CA GLU A 151 3.67 12.56 -6.68
C GLU A 151 4.36 11.21 -6.88
N LYS A 152 4.67 10.83 -8.12
CA LYS A 152 5.34 9.56 -8.40
C LYS A 152 6.86 9.72 -8.32
N SER A 153 7.44 9.49 -7.14
CA SER A 153 8.90 9.46 -6.95
C SER A 153 9.36 8.20 -6.22
N LEU A 154 10.61 7.78 -6.45
CA LEU A 154 11.22 6.64 -5.75
C LEU A 154 11.32 6.90 -4.24
N SER A 155 11.65 8.14 -3.86
CA SER A 155 11.68 8.56 -2.45
C SER A 155 10.31 8.41 -1.79
N ARG A 156 9.21 8.77 -2.48
CA ARG A 156 7.85 8.51 -1.98
C ARG A 156 7.61 7.01 -1.79
N LYS A 157 8.01 6.15 -2.74
CA LYS A 157 7.80 4.70 -2.62
C LYS A 157 8.58 4.09 -1.45
N VAL A 158 9.78 4.58 -1.15
CA VAL A 158 10.53 4.18 0.07
C VAL A 158 9.80 4.61 1.34
N LYS A 159 9.28 5.85 1.40
CA LYS A 159 8.45 6.30 2.53
C LYS A 159 7.20 5.44 2.71
N GLU A 160 6.53 5.09 1.62
CA GLU A 160 5.38 4.18 1.60
C GLU A 160 5.72 2.83 2.21
N ALA A 161 6.85 2.23 1.81
CA ALA A 161 7.30 0.95 2.34
C ALA A 161 7.57 1.01 3.86
N VAL A 162 8.27 2.04 4.33
CA VAL A 162 8.55 2.20 5.77
C VAL A 162 7.27 2.43 6.57
N ILE A 163 6.34 3.26 6.09
CA ILE A 163 5.05 3.49 6.75
C ILE A 163 4.19 2.22 6.75
N THR A 164 4.22 1.44 5.68
CA THR A 164 3.55 0.13 5.59
C THR A 164 4.06 -0.80 6.71
N CYS A 165 5.38 -0.91 6.88
CA CYS A 165 5.96 -1.68 7.98
C CYS A 165 5.53 -1.15 9.36
N LYS A 166 5.47 0.18 9.54
CA LYS A 166 5.00 0.79 10.79
C LYS A 166 3.53 0.44 11.07
N LEU A 167 2.66 0.48 10.05
CA LEU A 167 1.23 0.15 10.18
C LEU A 167 1.04 -1.31 10.59
N GLU A 168 1.67 -2.25 9.88
CA GLU A 168 1.57 -3.69 10.15
C GLU A 168 2.15 -4.07 11.52
N ARG A 169 3.20 -3.39 11.96
CA ARG A 169 3.79 -3.62 13.29
C ARG A 169 2.89 -3.16 14.44
N HIS A 170 2.05 -2.16 14.21
CA HIS A 170 1.34 -1.46 15.29
C HIS A 170 -0.17 -1.62 15.26
N LEU A 171 -0.77 -1.96 14.13
CA LEU A 171 -2.21 -2.09 13.98
C LEU A 171 -2.57 -3.53 13.65
N SER A 172 -3.73 -3.99 14.12
CA SER A 172 -4.27 -5.28 13.69
C SER A 172 -4.78 -5.19 12.26
N LYS A 173 -4.81 -6.32 11.55
CA LYS A 173 -5.38 -6.42 10.18
C LYS A 173 -6.80 -5.86 10.09
N LYS A 174 -7.64 -6.14 11.09
CA LYS A 174 -8.99 -5.57 11.18
C LYS A 174 -8.96 -4.05 11.25
N ARG A 175 -8.08 -3.46 12.07
CA ARG A 175 -7.96 -1.99 12.16
C ARG A 175 -7.42 -1.37 10.88
N ILE A 176 -6.47 -2.03 10.20
CA ILE A 176 -5.96 -1.59 8.89
C ILE A 176 -7.09 -1.58 7.86
N LEU A 177 -7.87 -2.65 7.77
CA LEU A 177 -9.00 -2.75 6.84
C LEU A 177 -10.07 -1.69 7.14
N GLU A 178 -10.40 -1.47 8.41
CA GLU A 178 -11.33 -0.43 8.83
C GLU A 178 -10.87 0.97 8.39
N LEU A 179 -9.60 1.30 8.64
CA LEU A 179 -9.01 2.57 8.23
C LEU A 179 -9.00 2.71 6.71
N TYR A 180 -8.66 1.64 6.00
CA TYR A 180 -8.64 1.62 4.53
C TYR A 180 -10.02 1.94 3.95
N LEU A 181 -11.05 1.17 4.33
CA LEU A 181 -12.40 1.34 3.82
C LEU A 181 -12.97 2.74 4.13
N ASN A 182 -12.58 3.34 5.24
CA ASN A 182 -13.03 4.68 5.62
C ASN A 182 -12.16 5.84 5.10
N ALA A 183 -10.97 5.59 4.55
CA ALA A 183 -10.05 6.65 4.11
C ALA A 183 -9.91 6.78 2.60
N ILE A 184 -10.12 5.71 1.83
CA ILE A 184 -9.95 5.74 0.38
C ILE A 184 -11.02 6.56 -0.35
N GLU A 185 -10.68 7.02 -1.55
CA GLU A 185 -11.59 7.67 -2.49
C GLU A 185 -12.36 6.60 -3.29
N TRP A 186 -13.69 6.60 -3.20
CA TRP A 186 -14.60 5.65 -3.87
C TRP A 186 -15.26 6.24 -5.14
N SER A 187 -15.20 7.56 -5.30
CA SER A 187 -15.66 8.34 -6.46
C SER A 187 -14.96 9.70 -6.37
N PRO A 188 -14.83 10.49 -7.45
CA PRO A 188 -14.24 11.83 -7.36
C PRO A 188 -14.86 12.67 -6.23
N GLY A 189 -14.08 12.93 -5.18
CA GLY A 189 -14.53 13.69 -4.00
C GLY A 189 -15.32 12.91 -2.95
N VAL A 190 -15.62 11.62 -3.16
CA VAL A 190 -16.33 10.76 -2.21
C VAL A 190 -15.31 9.87 -1.51
N HIS A 191 -15.08 10.14 -0.22
CA HIS A 191 -14.08 9.44 0.59
C HIS A 191 -14.74 8.69 1.75
N GLY A 192 -14.32 7.45 1.95
CA GLY A 192 -14.86 6.56 2.97
C GLY A 192 -16.15 5.84 2.58
N VAL A 193 -16.29 4.62 3.08
CA VAL A 193 -17.38 3.69 2.73
C VAL A 193 -18.76 4.22 3.08
N GLY A 194 -18.93 4.97 4.19
CA GLY A 194 -20.21 5.57 4.56
C GLY A 194 -20.70 6.57 3.52
N ALA A 195 -19.81 7.47 3.08
CA ALA A 195 -20.13 8.43 2.03
C ALA A 195 -20.35 7.74 0.68
N ALA A 196 -19.63 6.65 0.38
CA ALA A 196 -19.80 5.87 -0.84
C ALA A 196 -21.14 5.12 -0.89
N SER A 197 -21.54 4.51 0.22
CA SER A 197 -22.82 3.79 0.36
C SER A 197 -23.99 4.75 0.16
N LEU A 198 -23.90 5.93 0.77
CA LEU A 198 -24.86 6.99 0.55
C LEU A 198 -24.83 7.47 -0.91
N HIS A 199 -23.65 7.73 -1.48
CA HIS A 199 -23.52 8.27 -2.83
C HIS A 199 -24.12 7.37 -3.92
N TYR A 200 -23.93 6.05 -3.84
CA TYR A 200 -24.35 5.13 -4.90
C TYR A 200 -25.72 4.48 -4.67
N PHE A 201 -26.14 4.32 -3.40
CA PHE A 201 -27.33 3.53 -3.05
C PHE A 201 -28.28 4.22 -2.07
N HIS A 202 -27.97 5.45 -1.62
CA HIS A 202 -28.74 6.13 -0.58
C HIS A 202 -28.92 5.32 0.72
N LYS A 203 -27.94 4.47 1.05
CA LYS A 203 -27.97 3.53 2.18
C LYS A 203 -26.85 3.78 3.17
N SER A 204 -27.06 3.39 4.43
CA SER A 204 -25.96 3.22 5.37
C SER A 204 -25.15 1.97 4.98
N PRO A 205 -23.85 1.87 5.32
CA PRO A 205 -23.06 0.67 5.02
C PRO A 205 -23.69 -0.63 5.54
N ALA A 206 -24.36 -0.58 6.70
CA ALA A 206 -24.97 -1.77 7.31
C ALA A 206 -26.19 -2.29 6.53
N ASP A 207 -26.80 -1.44 5.70
CA ASP A 207 -28.00 -1.77 4.91
C ASP A 207 -27.66 -2.21 3.47
N LEU A 208 -26.36 -2.23 3.11
CA LEU A 208 -25.93 -2.70 1.80
C LEU A 208 -26.15 -4.20 1.68
N ASP A 209 -26.79 -4.61 0.59
CA ASP A 209 -26.92 -6.01 0.26
C ASP A 209 -25.62 -6.60 -0.33
N PHE A 210 -25.65 -7.89 -0.65
CA PHE A 210 -24.52 -8.59 -1.24
C PHE A 210 -24.08 -7.98 -2.58
N PHE A 211 -25.02 -7.66 -3.47
CA PHE A 211 -24.70 -7.17 -4.81
C PHE A 211 -24.14 -5.75 -4.76
N GLU A 212 -24.73 -4.88 -3.95
CA GLU A 212 -24.26 -3.50 -3.72
C GLU A 212 -22.86 -3.51 -3.11
N SER A 213 -22.63 -4.41 -2.14
CA SER A 213 -21.32 -4.62 -1.52
C SER A 213 -20.25 -5.02 -2.54
N VAL A 214 -20.54 -6.00 -3.40
CA VAL A 214 -19.59 -6.46 -4.41
C VAL A 214 -19.36 -5.38 -5.49
N LEU A 215 -20.39 -4.61 -5.83
CA LEU A 215 -20.25 -3.49 -6.75
C LEU A 215 -19.36 -2.38 -6.18
N LEU A 216 -19.51 -2.03 -4.90
CA LEU A 216 -18.59 -1.08 -4.25
C LEU A 216 -17.13 -1.59 -4.30
N ALA A 217 -16.91 -2.86 -3.97
CA ALA A 217 -15.57 -3.45 -4.03
C ALA A 217 -14.96 -3.38 -5.44
N ALA A 218 -15.78 -3.56 -6.48
CA ALA A 218 -15.35 -3.48 -7.87
C ALA A 218 -14.87 -2.08 -8.29
N ILE A 219 -15.30 -1.01 -7.61
CA ILE A 219 -14.96 0.37 -7.96
C ILE A 219 -13.54 0.76 -7.52
N ILE A 220 -13.08 0.24 -6.38
CA ILE A 220 -11.84 0.65 -5.68
C ILE A 220 -10.58 0.72 -6.56
N PRO A 221 -10.27 -0.27 -7.43
CA PRO A 221 -8.99 -0.28 -8.14
C PRO A 221 -8.82 0.95 -9.05
N SER A 222 -9.93 1.48 -9.57
CA SER A 222 -9.92 2.69 -10.39
C SER A 222 -11.30 3.38 -10.34
N PRO A 223 -11.56 4.21 -9.31
CA PRO A 223 -12.88 4.77 -9.04
C PRO A 223 -13.45 5.63 -10.18
N ARG A 224 -12.57 6.21 -11.01
CA ARG A 224 -12.96 6.98 -12.19
C ARG A 224 -13.33 6.10 -13.38
N LEU A 225 -12.64 4.98 -13.54
CA LEU A 225 -12.82 4.07 -14.68
C LEU A 225 -14.05 3.17 -14.49
N TYR A 226 -14.25 2.72 -13.25
CA TYR A 226 -15.31 1.81 -12.85
C TYR A 226 -16.48 2.52 -12.17
N ASN A 227 -16.62 3.84 -12.37
CA ASN A 227 -17.77 4.57 -11.84
C ASN A 227 -19.06 4.05 -12.52
N PRO A 228 -19.98 3.41 -11.79
CA PRO A 228 -21.17 2.78 -12.37
C PRO A 228 -22.20 3.79 -12.90
N LEU A 229 -22.22 5.03 -12.37
CA LEU A 229 -23.12 6.08 -12.85
C LEU A 229 -22.66 6.64 -14.21
N ARG A 230 -21.35 6.57 -14.50
CA ARG A 230 -20.76 7.11 -15.74
C ARG A 230 -20.40 6.04 -16.77
N TYR A 231 -19.92 4.90 -16.31
CA TYR A 231 -19.44 3.79 -17.13
C TYR A 231 -20.03 2.46 -16.64
N PRO A 232 -21.37 2.30 -16.70
CA PRO A 232 -22.07 1.12 -16.22
C PRO A 232 -21.43 -0.20 -16.68
N GLU A 233 -21.24 -0.37 -17.99
CA GLU A 233 -20.71 -1.61 -18.57
C GLU A 233 -19.33 -2.00 -18.02
N ARG A 234 -18.43 -1.01 -17.80
CA ARG A 234 -17.11 -1.26 -17.21
C ARG A 234 -17.22 -1.66 -15.75
N ALA A 235 -18.16 -1.07 -15.02
CA ALA A 235 -18.43 -1.46 -13.65
C ALA A 235 -19.00 -2.89 -13.59
N LEU A 236 -19.83 -3.33 -14.55
CA LEU A 236 -20.35 -4.70 -14.62
C LEU A 236 -19.26 -5.74 -14.80
N GLU A 237 -18.39 -5.48 -15.77
CA GLU A 237 -17.30 -6.39 -16.10
C GLU A 237 -16.37 -6.55 -14.89
N ARG A 238 -16.09 -5.44 -14.21
CA ARG A 238 -15.30 -5.47 -12.98
C ARG A 238 -16.03 -6.15 -11.83
N TYR A 239 -17.32 -5.89 -11.65
CA TYR A 239 -18.18 -6.58 -10.68
C TYR A 239 -18.14 -8.10 -10.89
N ARG A 240 -18.33 -8.58 -12.13
CA ARG A 240 -18.27 -10.01 -12.47
C ARG A 240 -16.89 -10.61 -12.17
N THR A 241 -15.82 -9.83 -12.37
CA THR A 241 -14.47 -10.24 -11.96
C THR A 241 -14.38 -10.46 -10.45
N VAL A 242 -14.94 -9.55 -9.63
CA VAL A 242 -14.94 -9.70 -8.16
C VAL A 242 -15.80 -10.89 -7.74
N VAL A 243 -16.99 -11.08 -8.32
CA VAL A 243 -17.84 -12.26 -8.07
C VAL A 243 -17.08 -13.56 -8.36
N TRP A 244 -16.36 -13.63 -9.48
CA TRP A 244 -15.51 -14.78 -9.82
C TRP A 244 -14.37 -14.99 -8.81
N LEU A 245 -13.71 -13.93 -8.37
CA LEU A 245 -12.67 -14.00 -7.33
C LEU A 245 -13.25 -14.53 -6.01
N MET A 246 -14.42 -14.06 -5.60
CA MET A 246 -15.09 -14.54 -4.38
C MET A 246 -15.44 -16.02 -4.47
N TYR A 247 -15.93 -16.48 -5.63
CA TYR A 247 -16.21 -17.90 -5.86
C TYR A 247 -14.92 -18.75 -5.82
N LYS A 248 -13.85 -18.31 -6.51
CA LYS A 248 -12.56 -18.99 -6.48
C LYS A 248 -11.96 -19.10 -5.09
N SER A 249 -12.15 -18.07 -4.26
CA SER A 249 -11.73 -18.04 -2.86
C SER A 249 -12.71 -18.79 -1.92
N LYS A 250 -13.72 -19.48 -2.46
CA LYS A 250 -14.72 -20.26 -1.72
C LYS A 250 -15.55 -19.44 -0.71
N LEU A 251 -15.69 -18.14 -0.96
CA LEU A 251 -16.49 -17.23 -0.13
C LEU A 251 -17.98 -17.26 -0.48
N ILE A 252 -18.31 -17.68 -1.70
CA ILE A 252 -19.68 -17.86 -2.18
C ILE A 252 -19.83 -19.22 -2.85
N THR A 253 -21.04 -19.76 -2.84
CA THR A 253 -21.38 -21.03 -3.51
C THR A 253 -21.46 -20.84 -5.03
N LEU A 254 -21.47 -21.95 -5.78
CA LEU A 254 -21.71 -21.91 -7.24
C LEU A 254 -23.09 -21.31 -7.58
N GLU A 255 -24.10 -21.61 -6.76
CA GLU A 255 -25.45 -21.04 -6.92
C GLU A 255 -25.43 -19.51 -6.75
N GLN A 256 -24.82 -19.03 -5.66
CA GLN A 256 -24.66 -17.59 -5.42
C GLN A 256 -23.84 -16.92 -6.53
N TYR A 257 -22.78 -17.57 -7.02
CA TYR A 257 -22.00 -17.10 -8.16
C TYR A 257 -22.87 -16.95 -9.41
N ASN A 258 -23.69 -17.95 -9.75
CA ASN A 258 -24.54 -17.91 -10.94
C ASN A 258 -25.59 -16.78 -10.85
N ILE A 259 -26.25 -16.63 -9.70
CA ILE A 259 -27.20 -15.54 -9.44
C ILE A 259 -26.49 -14.19 -9.56
N ALA A 260 -25.37 -14.03 -8.86
CA ALA A 260 -24.60 -12.80 -8.86
C ALA A 260 -24.04 -12.46 -10.24
N HIS A 261 -23.64 -13.43 -11.05
CA HIS A 261 -23.11 -13.21 -12.40
C HIS A 261 -24.19 -12.76 -13.40
N ALA A 262 -25.43 -13.20 -13.17
CA ALA A 262 -26.58 -12.91 -14.04
C ALA A 262 -27.19 -11.51 -13.81
N ILE A 263 -26.82 -10.79 -12.75
CA ILE A 263 -27.43 -9.49 -12.45
C ILE A 263 -27.30 -8.50 -13.60
N GLN A 264 -28.26 -7.58 -13.66
CA GLN A 264 -28.15 -6.33 -14.41
C GLN A 264 -28.21 -5.16 -13.42
N PHE A 265 -27.49 -4.09 -13.72
CA PHE A 265 -27.75 -2.81 -13.08
C PHE A 265 -28.51 -1.90 -14.05
N ARG A 266 -29.24 -0.96 -13.48
CA ARG A 266 -29.71 0.23 -14.16
C ARG A 266 -29.43 1.44 -13.30
N VAL A 267 -29.05 2.55 -13.91
CA VAL A 267 -28.96 3.83 -13.22
C VAL A 267 -30.37 4.39 -13.15
N ASP A 268 -30.85 4.72 -11.95
CA ASP A 268 -32.08 5.46 -11.75
C ASP A 268 -31.83 6.93 -12.16
N PRO A 269 -32.42 7.41 -13.27
CA PRO A 269 -32.17 8.75 -13.77
C PRO A 269 -32.76 9.86 -12.88
N LEU A 270 -33.62 9.53 -11.92
CA LEU A 270 -34.25 10.51 -11.02
C LEU A 270 -33.47 10.69 -9.73
N GLN A 271 -32.76 9.65 -9.28
CA GLN A 271 -32.06 9.64 -8.00
C GLN A 271 -30.54 9.60 -8.14
N ASP A 272 -30.01 9.43 -9.36
CA ASP A 272 -28.58 9.13 -9.61
C ASP A 272 -28.08 7.94 -8.77
N THR A 273 -28.97 6.99 -8.48
CA THR A 273 -28.67 5.77 -7.71
C THR A 273 -28.59 4.55 -8.61
N ILE A 274 -27.93 3.51 -8.14
CA ILE A 274 -27.84 2.24 -8.84
C ILE A 274 -28.94 1.32 -8.33
N ILE A 275 -29.75 0.79 -9.24
CA ILE A 275 -30.69 -0.30 -8.92
C ILE A 275 -30.09 -1.58 -9.46
N ILE A 276 -29.90 -2.56 -8.59
CA ILE A 276 -29.47 -3.90 -8.95
C ILE A 276 -30.68 -4.82 -8.93
N SER A 277 -30.85 -5.61 -9.97
CA SER A 277 -31.91 -6.62 -10.03
C SER A 277 -31.34 -7.93 -10.57
N PRO A 278 -31.58 -9.07 -9.88
CA PRO A 278 -31.34 -10.36 -10.49
C PRO A 278 -32.24 -10.52 -11.72
N GLN A 279 -31.73 -11.20 -12.74
CA GLN A 279 -32.54 -11.60 -13.90
C GLN A 279 -33.53 -12.70 -13.53
#